data_AF-A0A830HFM1-F1
#
_entry.id   AF-A0A830HFM1-F1
#
_cell.length_a   1.000
_cell.length_b   1.000
_cell.length_c   1.000
_cell.angle_alpha   90.00
_cell.angle_beta   90.00
_cell.angle_gamma   90.00
#
_symmetry.space_group_name_H-M   'P 1'
#
loop_
_entity.id
_entity.type
_entity.pdbx_description
1 polymer ?
#
loop_
_entity_poly.entity_id
_entity_poly.type
_entity_poly.pdbx_seq_one_letter_code
_entity_poly.pdbx_strand_id
1 'polypeptide(L)'
;MVRTDGRFAVTYLLANCASLEDAQRRAKDIALEQTVELPAALVEDTWCGANVVGKVEGVKPKSDGLFLANISYDDDTAGDELTQLINVIFGNTSIYPGVQVTDVELSSRLHSLYPGPKFGIDGLRELCGAPNNAPLVMTALKPMGTSAADLAHMAYRLAVGGCDIIKDDHGLANQKYAPYEERVKLCSAAVARANAETGKKCIYAPCVNAPAHLVHSRAMFAKQQGAGALLVLPGICGFDAMRALAADSSLNLPILCHPAMLGLGLGGSSTPGCVHGFSHEVLFGILPRLCGADACIFPNYGGRFGFTKDECQAICDACWSTSRLAPTTKPCLPSPGGGMTLERIGEMREVFGNDLLLLIGGSLLGHDRDDVANGARYFMKCAGRGDDDQREEKGKEKATAPAPDDGDGNPRPAKAARPTRFTPLEGNHGKLFTCTDLTPTAGGELPTESRWMCGKEPVPTSAYKQDAKQTWSKINRTELIGMRGESTHFHVRYFEIAPGGHSTFEHHVHEHVVIPLSGKGEAQVLGRMWDMKVGDVCYVAPREIHQFRNPAENTESFGFLCIVNSNRDRPVTVDPNTKTVCG
;
A
#
# COMPACT_ATOMS: atom_id res chain seq x y z
N MET A 1 -2.02 24.81 19.85
CA MET A 1 -0.74 25.36 20.35
C MET A 1 0.17 24.18 20.66
N VAL A 2 1.46 24.24 20.37
CA VAL A 2 2.38 23.16 20.77
C VAL A 2 2.80 23.39 22.22
N ARG A 3 2.59 22.40 23.08
CA ARG A 3 2.98 22.48 24.49
C ARG A 3 4.48 22.24 24.67
N THR A 4 5.12 23.00 25.55
CA THR A 4 6.57 22.92 25.83
C THR A 4 6.90 22.47 27.25
N ASP A 5 5.88 22.14 28.04
CA ASP A 5 5.99 21.77 29.46
C ASP A 5 6.15 20.25 29.69
N GLY A 6 6.41 19.48 28.63
CA GLY A 6 6.55 18.02 28.70
C GLY A 6 5.22 17.29 28.89
N ARG A 7 4.11 17.93 28.55
CA ARG A 7 2.76 17.39 28.68
C ARG A 7 1.95 17.57 27.40
N PHE A 8 1.07 16.62 27.11
CA PHE A 8 -0.01 16.82 26.16
C PHE A 8 -1.33 17.07 26.90
N ALA A 9 -2.30 17.64 26.20
CA ALA A 9 -3.60 17.97 26.78
C ALA A 9 -4.75 17.46 25.92
N VAL A 10 -5.84 17.10 26.58
CA VAL A 10 -7.06 16.63 25.94
C VAL A 10 -8.22 17.46 26.49
N THR A 11 -9.04 18.00 25.58
CA THR A 11 -10.27 18.67 25.95
C THR A 11 -11.43 17.70 25.82
N TYR A 12 -12.13 17.48 26.94
CA TYR A 12 -13.32 16.66 27.03
C TYR A 12 -14.57 17.53 27.14
N LEU A 13 -15.57 17.26 26.31
CA LEU A 13 -16.95 17.72 26.51
C LEU A 13 -17.66 16.75 27.45
N LEU A 14 -18.05 17.26 28.60
CA LEU A 14 -18.80 16.55 29.62
C LEU A 14 -20.27 16.96 29.55
N ALA A 15 -21.16 15.98 29.42
CA ALA A 15 -22.60 16.19 29.40
C ALA A 15 -23.28 15.67 30.66
N ASN A 16 -24.49 16.17 30.94
CA ASN A 16 -25.30 15.80 32.10
C ASN A 16 -24.63 16.11 33.44
N CYS A 17 -23.80 17.15 33.50
CA CYS A 17 -23.23 17.64 34.75
C CYS A 17 -24.23 18.55 35.46
N ALA A 18 -24.49 18.28 36.75
CA ALA A 18 -25.46 19.04 37.54
C ALA A 18 -24.98 20.47 37.89
N SER A 19 -23.67 20.68 37.94
CA SER A 19 -23.03 21.95 38.28
C SER A 19 -21.58 21.98 37.78
N LEU A 20 -20.93 23.15 37.91
CA LEU A 20 -19.49 23.27 37.67
C LEU A 20 -18.67 22.39 38.62
N GLU A 21 -19.09 22.27 39.87
CA GLU A 21 -18.43 21.42 40.87
C GLU A 21 -18.50 19.93 40.49
N ASP A 22 -19.66 19.48 40.00
CA ASP A 22 -19.83 18.12 39.48
C ASP A 22 -18.94 17.88 38.24
N ALA A 23 -18.86 18.84 37.33
CA ALA A 23 -17.96 18.76 36.17
C ALA A 23 -16.47 18.72 36.57
N GLN A 24 -16.07 19.50 37.59
CA GLN A 24 -14.71 19.47 38.14
C GLN A 24 -14.38 18.13 38.80
N ARG A 25 -15.33 17.54 39.53
CA ARG A 25 -15.19 16.19 40.09
C ARG A 25 -14.99 15.16 38.99
N ARG A 26 -15.87 15.15 37.97
CA ARG A 26 -15.74 14.23 36.83
C ARG A 26 -14.43 14.41 36.05
N ALA A 27 -13.95 15.64 35.90
CA ALA A 27 -12.64 15.89 35.27
C ALA A 27 -11.49 15.27 36.09
N LYS A 28 -11.55 15.32 37.43
CA LYS A 28 -10.57 14.64 38.29
C LYS A 28 -10.67 13.12 38.18
N ASP A 29 -11.89 12.59 38.10
CA ASP A 29 -12.11 11.16 37.89
C ASP A 29 -11.49 10.69 36.56
N ILE A 30 -11.72 11.42 35.47
CA ILE A 30 -11.09 11.15 34.15
C ILE A 30 -9.56 11.22 34.24
N ALA A 31 -9.02 12.21 34.96
CA ALA A 31 -7.58 12.36 35.11
C ALA A 31 -6.92 11.15 35.81
N LEU A 32 -7.59 10.57 36.81
CA LEU A 32 -7.15 9.34 37.49
C LEU A 32 -7.36 8.10 36.60
N GLU A 33 -8.53 7.98 35.98
CA GLU A 33 -8.94 6.83 35.18
C GLU A 33 -8.04 6.63 33.96
N GLN A 34 -7.59 7.70 33.32
CA GLN A 34 -6.71 7.62 32.13
C GLN A 34 -5.23 7.43 32.48
N THR A 35 -4.86 7.37 33.76
CA THR A 35 -3.45 7.32 34.18
C THR A 35 -3.15 6.18 35.16
N VAL A 36 -3.70 6.25 36.38
CA VAL A 36 -3.35 5.33 37.47
C VAL A 36 -4.44 4.31 37.76
N GLU A 37 -5.66 4.52 37.27
CA GLU A 37 -6.81 3.59 37.44
C GLU A 37 -7.07 3.24 38.93
N LEU A 38 -6.83 4.20 39.82
CA LEU A 38 -6.97 4.04 41.26
C LEU A 38 -7.69 5.24 41.89
N PRO A 39 -8.44 5.02 42.99
CA PRO A 39 -8.95 6.11 43.81
C PRO A 39 -7.86 7.08 44.26
N ALA A 40 -8.16 8.38 44.27
CA ALA A 40 -7.21 9.44 44.65
C ALA A 40 -6.49 9.16 45.99
N ALA A 41 -7.22 8.67 46.99
CA ALA A 41 -6.69 8.37 48.32
C ALA A 41 -5.58 7.30 48.35
N LEU A 42 -5.45 6.48 47.30
CA LEU A 42 -4.38 5.47 47.20
C LEU A 42 -3.11 6.01 46.53
N VAL A 43 -3.18 7.17 45.90
CA VAL A 43 -2.06 7.82 45.21
C VAL A 43 -1.72 9.19 45.81
N GLU A 44 -2.50 9.67 46.76
CA GLU A 44 -2.22 10.89 47.53
C GLU A 44 -0.88 10.78 48.26
N ASP A 45 -0.09 11.85 48.25
CA ASP A 45 1.26 11.92 48.81
C ASP A 45 2.27 10.87 48.27
N THR A 46 1.96 10.25 47.12
CA THR A 46 2.88 9.33 46.43
C THR A 46 3.58 10.00 45.24
N TRP A 47 4.68 9.40 44.78
CA TRP A 47 5.33 9.80 43.54
C TRP A 47 4.39 9.69 42.33
N CYS A 48 3.58 8.64 42.26
CA CYS A 48 2.61 8.45 41.16
C CYS A 48 1.54 9.55 41.16
N GLY A 49 1.00 9.89 42.33
CA GLY A 49 0.02 10.98 42.47
C GLY A 49 0.57 12.33 42.02
N ALA A 50 1.82 12.63 42.36
CA ALA A 50 2.44 13.91 42.04
C ALA A 50 2.86 14.04 40.55
N ASN A 51 3.25 12.93 39.91
CA ASN A 51 3.91 12.97 38.60
C ASN A 51 3.12 12.31 37.46
N VAL A 52 2.36 11.25 37.75
CA VAL A 52 1.69 10.43 36.72
C VAL A 52 0.24 10.84 36.52
N VAL A 53 -0.46 11.19 37.59
CA VAL A 53 -1.88 11.56 37.52
C VAL A 53 -2.10 12.78 36.61
N GLY A 54 -3.16 12.73 35.79
CA GLY A 54 -3.54 13.83 34.92
C GLY A 54 -3.82 15.11 35.72
N LYS A 55 -3.50 16.26 35.15
CA LYS A 55 -3.73 17.58 35.78
C LYS A 55 -4.93 18.22 35.12
N VAL A 56 -5.97 18.50 35.90
CA VAL A 56 -7.12 19.28 35.43
C VAL A 56 -6.68 20.74 35.31
N GLU A 57 -6.42 21.18 34.09
CA GLU A 57 -5.98 22.55 33.77
C GLU A 57 -7.12 23.56 33.93
N GLY A 58 -8.35 23.13 33.64
CA GLY A 58 -9.53 23.95 33.84
C GLY A 58 -10.81 23.28 33.39
N VAL A 59 -11.92 23.69 33.99
CA VAL A 59 -13.27 23.29 33.60
C VAL A 59 -14.11 24.54 33.42
N LYS A 60 -14.78 24.67 32.26
CA LYS A 60 -15.61 25.83 31.94
C LYS A 60 -16.97 25.41 31.36
N PRO A 61 -18.05 26.17 31.63
CA PRO A 61 -19.33 25.92 31.01
C PRO A 61 -19.26 26.15 29.48
N LYS A 62 -19.98 25.33 28.71
CA LYS A 62 -20.18 25.49 27.26
C LYS A 62 -21.61 25.93 26.95
N SER A 63 -22.58 25.24 27.54
CA SER A 63 -24.02 25.53 27.50
C SER A 63 -24.70 24.79 28.66
N ASP A 64 -26.01 24.92 28.80
CA ASP A 64 -26.76 24.25 29.88
C ASP A 64 -26.48 22.74 29.90
N GLY A 65 -25.99 22.25 31.05
CA GLY A 65 -25.62 20.86 31.27
C GLY A 65 -24.36 20.36 30.56
N LEU A 66 -23.64 21.22 29.83
CA LEU A 66 -22.41 20.89 29.08
C LEU A 66 -21.21 21.70 29.57
N PHE A 67 -20.10 21.00 29.82
CA PHE A 67 -18.84 21.61 30.28
C PHE A 67 -17.65 21.13 29.43
N LEU A 68 -16.67 22.00 29.24
CA LEU A 68 -15.38 21.64 28.65
C LEU A 68 -14.36 21.50 29.77
N ALA A 69 -13.78 20.30 29.91
CA ALA A 69 -12.69 20.01 30.82
C ALA A 69 -11.39 19.82 30.03
N ASN A 70 -10.38 20.64 30.33
CA ASN A 70 -9.03 20.47 29.78
C ASN A 70 -8.17 19.73 30.81
N ILE A 71 -7.61 18.59 30.42
CA ILE A 71 -6.77 17.75 31.28
C ILE A 71 -5.44 17.52 30.55
N SER A 72 -4.33 17.78 31.24
CA SER A 72 -2.99 17.49 30.72
C SER A 72 -2.39 16.24 31.35
N TYR A 73 -1.60 15.51 30.57
CA TYR A 73 -0.96 14.26 30.92
C TYR A 73 0.53 14.38 30.66
N ASP A 74 1.34 13.75 31.51
CA ASP A 74 2.78 13.70 31.27
C ASP A 74 3.07 12.91 29.98
N ASP A 75 3.99 13.38 29.14
CA ASP A 75 4.29 12.70 27.87
C ASP A 75 4.69 11.24 28.07
N ASP A 76 5.35 10.91 29.19
CA ASP A 76 5.76 9.52 29.49
C ASP A 76 4.57 8.57 29.70
N THR A 77 3.37 9.08 29.97
CA THR A 77 2.14 8.25 30.05
C THR A 77 1.78 7.63 28.70
N ALA A 78 2.24 8.23 27.59
CA ALA A 78 2.08 7.71 26.24
C ALA A 78 3.12 6.64 25.87
N GLY A 79 4.19 6.46 26.66
CA GLY A 79 5.22 5.44 26.43
C GLY A 79 5.93 5.51 25.08
N ASP A 80 5.93 6.67 24.41
CA ASP A 80 6.39 6.86 23.02
C ASP A 80 5.65 6.00 21.98
N GLU A 81 4.50 5.43 22.33
CA GLU A 81 3.70 4.56 21.48
C GLU A 81 2.36 5.22 21.12
N LEU A 82 2.03 5.29 19.82
CA LEU A 82 0.76 5.87 19.37
C LEU A 82 -0.45 5.13 19.96
N THR A 83 -0.35 3.81 20.10
CA THR A 83 -1.38 2.96 20.71
C THR A 83 -1.67 3.39 22.14
N GLN A 84 -0.62 3.60 22.94
CA GLN A 84 -0.77 4.02 24.33
C GLN A 84 -1.16 5.50 24.43
N LEU A 85 -0.69 6.37 23.54
CA LEU A 85 -1.20 7.76 23.45
C LEU A 85 -2.72 7.79 23.24
N ILE A 86 -3.24 7.01 22.29
CA ILE A 86 -4.69 6.93 22.04
C ILE A 86 -5.42 6.37 23.27
N ASN A 87 -4.82 5.39 23.97
CA ASN A 87 -5.35 4.85 25.22
C ASN A 87 -5.44 5.92 26.33
N VAL A 88 -4.43 6.78 26.51
CA VAL A 88 -4.51 7.88 27.48
C VAL A 88 -5.48 8.97 27.03
N ILE A 89 -5.58 9.24 25.73
CA ILE A 89 -6.56 10.20 25.20
C ILE A 89 -7.99 9.73 25.49
N PHE A 90 -8.32 8.47 25.20
CA PHE A 90 -9.70 7.97 25.34
C PHE A 90 -9.84 6.44 25.49
N GLY A 91 -9.08 5.83 26.41
CA GLY A 91 -9.17 4.43 26.84
C GLY A 91 -10.40 4.13 27.70
N ASN A 92 -10.23 3.85 28.99
CA ASN A 92 -11.34 3.50 29.90
C ASN A 92 -12.44 4.56 29.93
N THR A 93 -12.06 5.85 29.85
CA THR A 93 -13.03 6.96 29.81
C THR A 93 -13.98 6.88 28.61
N SER A 94 -13.62 6.18 27.52
CA SER A 94 -14.53 5.95 26.40
C SER A 94 -15.73 5.06 26.74
N ILE A 95 -15.73 4.38 27.89
CA ILE A 95 -16.87 3.57 28.35
C ILE A 95 -17.89 4.46 29.09
N TYR A 96 -17.46 5.61 29.61
CA TYR A 96 -18.34 6.50 30.36
C TYR A 96 -19.34 7.23 29.46
N PRO A 97 -20.62 7.32 29.88
CA PRO A 97 -21.61 8.10 29.15
C PRO A 97 -21.33 9.61 29.32
N GLY A 98 -21.71 10.40 28.32
CA GLY A 98 -21.63 11.85 28.43
C GLY A 98 -20.20 12.39 28.46
N VAL A 99 -19.25 11.71 27.83
CA VAL A 99 -17.87 12.17 27.68
C VAL A 99 -17.48 12.10 26.20
N GLN A 100 -17.01 13.20 25.65
CA GLN A 100 -16.52 13.26 24.27
C GLN A 100 -15.17 13.96 24.21
N VAL A 101 -14.21 13.42 23.48
CA VAL A 101 -12.97 14.14 23.16
C VAL A 101 -13.24 15.16 22.07
N THR A 102 -13.06 16.45 22.37
CA THR A 102 -13.29 17.53 21.39
C THR A 102 -12.02 18.16 20.85
N ASP A 103 -10.89 18.03 21.56
CA ASP A 103 -9.60 18.53 21.07
C ASP A 103 -8.42 17.77 21.70
N VAL A 104 -7.29 17.76 21.00
CA VAL A 104 -6.03 17.16 21.45
C VAL A 104 -4.87 18.10 21.12
N GLU A 105 -4.09 18.47 22.14
CA GLU A 105 -2.91 19.33 22.01
C GLU A 105 -1.66 18.55 22.42
N LEU A 106 -0.77 18.24 21.48
CA LEU A 106 0.45 17.48 21.78
C LEU A 106 1.60 18.39 22.20
N SER A 107 2.53 17.81 22.96
CA SER A 107 3.81 18.44 23.24
C SER A 107 4.75 18.42 22.02
N SER A 108 5.78 19.25 22.06
CA SER A 108 6.87 19.21 21.06
C SER A 108 7.50 17.82 20.94
N ARG A 109 7.65 17.09 22.05
CA ARG A 109 8.24 15.75 22.06
C ARG A 109 7.35 14.76 21.33
N LEU A 110 6.07 14.66 21.71
CA LEU A 110 5.15 13.72 21.06
C LEU A 110 4.97 14.04 19.57
N HIS A 111 4.94 15.31 19.19
CA HIS A 111 4.96 15.70 17.77
C HIS A 111 6.18 15.17 17.01
N SER A 112 7.35 15.10 17.64
CA SER A 112 8.56 14.60 16.98
C SER A 112 8.51 13.10 16.66
N LEU A 113 7.67 12.34 17.35
CA LEU A 113 7.49 10.90 17.15
C LEU A 113 6.51 10.58 16.00
N TYR A 114 5.61 11.51 15.70
CA TYR A 114 4.57 11.33 14.69
C TYR A 114 4.76 12.36 13.57
N PRO A 115 5.43 11.98 12.46
CA PRO A 115 5.84 12.93 11.43
C PRO A 115 4.66 13.58 10.69
N GLY A 116 3.47 13.00 10.82
CA GLY A 116 2.29 13.43 10.08
C GLY A 116 2.44 13.19 8.58
N PRO A 117 1.69 13.91 7.72
CA PRO A 117 1.61 13.61 6.30
C PRO A 117 2.95 13.86 5.61
N LYS A 118 3.36 12.93 4.75
CA LYS A 118 4.65 13.01 4.07
C LYS A 118 4.61 13.89 2.83
N PHE A 119 3.48 13.89 2.13
CA PHE A 119 3.24 14.63 0.90
C PHE A 119 2.39 15.87 1.20
N GLY A 120 1.30 15.70 1.95
CA GLY A 120 0.30 16.73 2.19
C GLY A 120 -0.37 17.20 0.91
N ILE A 121 -1.00 18.37 0.97
CA ILE A 121 -1.71 18.99 -0.15
C ILE A 121 -0.80 19.18 -1.37
N ASP A 122 0.36 19.82 -1.17
CA ASP A 122 1.27 20.18 -2.26
C ASP A 122 1.84 18.95 -2.97
N GLY A 123 2.24 17.92 -2.21
CA GLY A 123 2.77 16.69 -2.78
C GLY A 123 1.72 15.92 -3.60
N LEU A 124 0.46 15.89 -3.16
CA LEU A 124 -0.63 15.30 -3.93
C LEU A 124 -0.89 16.09 -5.23
N ARG A 125 -0.85 17.43 -5.19
CA ARG A 125 -0.97 18.27 -6.39
C ARG A 125 0.17 18.03 -7.37
N GLU A 126 1.40 17.95 -6.89
CA GLU A 126 2.59 17.70 -7.70
C GLU A 126 2.51 16.33 -8.40
N LEU A 127 2.16 15.28 -7.65
CA LEU A 127 2.00 13.93 -8.18
C LEU A 127 0.94 13.88 -9.29
N CYS A 128 -0.18 14.60 -9.10
CA CYS A 128 -1.28 14.63 -10.07
C CYS A 128 -1.12 15.69 -11.17
N GLY A 129 -0.06 16.52 -11.12
CA GLY A 129 0.12 17.65 -12.04
C GLY A 129 -1.00 18.69 -11.97
N ALA A 130 -1.64 18.84 -10.82
CA ALA A 130 -2.76 19.75 -10.64
C ALA A 130 -2.27 21.18 -10.37
N PRO A 131 -2.92 22.22 -10.93
CA PRO A 131 -2.61 23.61 -10.60
C PRO A 131 -2.79 23.90 -9.10
N ASN A 132 -2.06 24.89 -8.61
CA ASN A 132 -2.29 25.41 -7.25
C ASN A 132 -3.74 25.90 -7.11
N ASN A 133 -4.32 25.71 -5.92
CA ASN A 133 -5.68 26.12 -5.57
C ASN A 133 -6.79 25.53 -6.45
N ALA A 134 -6.56 24.43 -7.17
CA ALA A 134 -7.59 23.71 -7.91
C ALA A 134 -8.02 22.44 -7.15
N PRO A 135 -9.30 22.08 -7.03
CA PRO A 135 -9.65 20.81 -6.38
C PRO A 135 -9.05 19.63 -7.14
N LEU A 136 -8.59 18.62 -6.40
CA LEU A 136 -8.30 17.30 -6.97
C LEU A 136 -9.61 16.52 -7.08
N VAL A 137 -9.69 15.63 -8.07
CA VAL A 137 -10.82 14.73 -8.24
C VAL A 137 -10.42 13.29 -7.97
N MET A 138 -11.29 12.57 -7.28
CA MET A 138 -11.11 11.16 -6.97
C MET A 138 -12.39 10.38 -7.20
N THR A 139 -12.24 9.15 -7.68
CA THR A 139 -13.34 8.19 -7.74
C THR A 139 -12.92 6.79 -7.31
N ALA A 140 -13.89 5.94 -7.03
CA ALA A 140 -13.68 4.58 -6.55
C ALA A 140 -14.13 3.55 -7.59
N LEU A 141 -13.31 2.51 -7.80
CA LEU A 141 -13.65 1.38 -8.66
C LEU A 141 -14.79 0.54 -8.06
N LYS A 142 -15.90 0.41 -8.79
CA LYS A 142 -17.16 -0.21 -8.35
C LYS A 142 -17.89 -0.86 -9.53
N PRO A 143 -18.81 -1.82 -9.31
CA PRO A 143 -19.18 -2.42 -8.02
C PRO A 143 -18.20 -3.52 -7.56
N MET A 144 -18.28 -3.88 -6.28
CA MET A 144 -17.66 -5.09 -5.78
C MET A 144 -18.35 -6.32 -6.41
N GLY A 145 -17.56 -7.29 -6.88
CA GLY A 145 -18.03 -8.42 -7.71
C GLY A 145 -17.58 -8.34 -9.16
N THR A 146 -17.04 -7.20 -9.60
CA THR A 146 -16.40 -7.02 -10.90
C THR A 146 -15.02 -7.67 -10.95
N SER A 147 -14.65 -8.22 -12.11
CA SER A 147 -13.37 -8.90 -12.30
C SER A 147 -12.17 -7.95 -12.21
N ALA A 148 -10.97 -8.47 -11.90
CA ALA A 148 -9.75 -7.65 -11.90
C ALA A 148 -9.48 -6.97 -13.26
N ALA A 149 -9.76 -7.67 -14.37
CA ALA A 149 -9.61 -7.15 -15.72
C ALA A 149 -10.60 -6.01 -16.03
N ASP A 150 -11.86 -6.15 -15.63
CA ASP A 150 -12.89 -5.13 -15.85
C ASP A 150 -12.65 -3.90 -14.96
N LEU A 151 -12.20 -4.09 -13.72
CA LEU A 151 -11.78 -3.00 -12.83
C LEU A 151 -10.59 -2.23 -13.44
N ALA A 152 -9.62 -2.94 -14.04
CA ALA A 152 -8.49 -2.32 -14.73
C ALA A 152 -8.92 -1.57 -16.00
N HIS A 153 -9.86 -2.12 -16.79
CA HIS A 153 -10.43 -1.41 -17.93
C HIS A 153 -11.13 -0.12 -17.49
N MET A 154 -11.91 -0.17 -16.40
CA MET A 154 -12.53 1.01 -15.80
C MET A 154 -11.48 2.03 -15.33
N ALA A 155 -10.43 1.58 -14.64
CA ALA A 155 -9.34 2.44 -14.18
C ALA A 155 -8.67 3.17 -15.37
N TYR A 156 -8.39 2.45 -16.45
CA TYR A 156 -7.86 3.04 -17.68
C TYR A 156 -8.80 4.13 -18.25
N ARG A 157 -10.11 3.86 -18.36
CA ARG A 157 -11.08 4.83 -18.92
C ARG A 157 -11.19 6.09 -18.05
N LEU A 158 -11.23 5.92 -16.74
CA LEU A 158 -11.24 7.03 -15.78
C LEU A 158 -9.98 7.91 -15.90
N ALA A 159 -8.81 7.28 -16.02
CA ALA A 159 -7.54 7.97 -16.17
C ALA A 159 -7.47 8.73 -17.51
N VAL A 160 -7.94 8.13 -18.61
CA VAL A 160 -8.09 8.81 -19.92
C VAL A 160 -9.00 10.03 -19.82
N GLY A 161 -10.10 9.90 -19.08
CA GLY A 161 -11.03 11.00 -18.80
C GLY A 161 -10.42 12.13 -17.94
N GLY A 162 -9.31 11.86 -17.27
CA GLY A 162 -8.51 12.86 -16.55
C GLY A 162 -8.70 12.88 -15.04
N CYS A 163 -9.28 11.83 -14.44
CA CYS A 163 -9.30 11.74 -12.97
C CYS A 163 -7.89 11.80 -12.39
N ASP A 164 -7.69 12.60 -11.34
CA ASP A 164 -6.37 12.69 -10.67
C ASP A 164 -6.07 11.41 -9.89
N ILE A 165 -7.05 10.93 -9.11
CA ILE A 165 -6.89 9.75 -8.26
C ILE A 165 -7.99 8.72 -8.52
N ILE A 166 -7.58 7.47 -8.75
CA ILE A 166 -8.49 6.32 -8.80
C ILE A 166 -8.17 5.44 -7.61
N LYS A 167 -9.14 5.20 -6.73
CA LYS A 167 -8.96 4.30 -5.58
C LYS A 167 -9.74 3.00 -5.78
N ASP A 168 -9.28 1.94 -5.13
CA ASP A 168 -10.15 0.78 -4.86
C ASP A 168 -11.38 1.25 -4.07
N ASP A 169 -12.56 0.65 -4.28
CA ASP A 169 -13.58 0.75 -3.24
C ASP A 169 -13.09 0.10 -1.94
N HIS A 170 -13.47 0.67 -0.80
CA HIS A 170 -13.09 0.16 0.51
C HIS A 170 -13.53 -1.29 0.79
N GLY A 171 -14.52 -1.81 0.05
CA GLY A 171 -14.92 -3.21 0.07
C GLY A 171 -14.04 -4.14 -0.76
N LEU A 172 -13.20 -3.63 -1.68
CA LEU A 172 -12.27 -4.45 -2.46
C LEU A 172 -11.08 -4.87 -1.58
N ALA A 173 -10.91 -6.19 -1.43
CA ALA A 173 -9.88 -6.82 -0.62
C ALA A 173 -9.23 -7.96 -1.44
N ASN A 174 -9.32 -9.22 -1.00
CA ASN A 174 -8.76 -10.39 -1.70
C ASN A 174 -9.84 -11.38 -2.16
N GLN A 175 -10.97 -10.87 -2.64
CA GLN A 175 -12.05 -11.72 -3.11
C GLN A 175 -11.66 -12.47 -4.40
N LYS A 176 -12.19 -13.68 -4.60
CA LYS A 176 -11.81 -14.58 -5.71
C LYS A 176 -12.02 -13.99 -7.11
N TYR A 177 -13.01 -13.10 -7.29
CA TYR A 177 -13.27 -12.45 -8.58
C TYR A 177 -12.29 -11.31 -8.90
N ALA A 178 -11.62 -10.75 -7.89
CA ALA A 178 -10.59 -9.74 -8.07
C ALA A 178 -9.52 -9.90 -6.98
N PRO A 179 -8.65 -10.94 -7.06
CA PRO A 179 -7.56 -11.14 -6.11
C PRO A 179 -6.70 -9.89 -5.99
N TYR A 180 -6.16 -9.64 -4.79
CA TYR A 180 -5.45 -8.39 -4.50
C TYR A 180 -4.29 -8.15 -5.47
N GLU A 181 -3.39 -9.11 -5.60
CA GLU A 181 -2.18 -8.94 -6.42
C GLU A 181 -2.50 -8.76 -7.90
N GLU A 182 -3.45 -9.55 -8.42
CA GLU A 182 -3.91 -9.46 -9.80
C GLU A 182 -4.56 -8.09 -10.09
N ARG A 183 -5.51 -7.68 -9.24
CA ARG A 183 -6.21 -6.39 -9.37
C ARG A 183 -5.24 -5.23 -9.32
N VAL A 184 -4.35 -5.20 -8.32
CA VAL A 184 -3.40 -4.09 -8.15
C VAL A 184 -2.43 -4.01 -9.31
N LYS A 185 -1.91 -5.15 -9.80
CA LYS A 185 -1.05 -5.19 -10.99
C LYS A 185 -1.78 -4.66 -12.23
N LEU A 186 -2.99 -5.15 -12.51
CA LEU A 186 -3.74 -4.76 -13.70
C LEU A 186 -4.19 -3.29 -13.65
N CYS A 187 -4.69 -2.81 -12.52
CA CYS A 187 -5.14 -1.43 -12.37
C CYS A 187 -3.97 -0.43 -12.45
N SER A 188 -2.83 -0.75 -11.82
CA SER A 188 -1.64 0.10 -11.91
C SER A 188 -1.11 0.19 -13.34
N ALA A 189 -1.03 -0.95 -14.05
CA ALA A 189 -0.64 -0.99 -15.46
C ALA A 189 -1.62 -0.22 -16.37
N ALA A 190 -2.93 -0.34 -16.10
CA ALA A 190 -3.97 0.38 -16.81
C ALA A 190 -3.85 1.91 -16.66
N VAL A 191 -3.62 2.40 -15.44
CA VAL A 191 -3.40 3.83 -15.19
C VAL A 191 -2.09 4.31 -15.81
N ALA A 192 -1.00 3.55 -15.69
CA ALA A 192 0.27 3.88 -16.33
C ALA A 192 0.16 3.97 -17.86
N ARG A 193 -0.59 3.05 -18.48
CA ARG A 193 -0.90 3.10 -19.92
C ARG A 193 -1.68 4.36 -20.28
N ALA A 194 -2.74 4.68 -19.55
CA ALA A 194 -3.53 5.89 -19.81
C ALA A 194 -2.69 7.17 -19.70
N ASN A 195 -1.81 7.26 -18.71
CA ASN A 195 -0.88 8.39 -18.56
C ASN A 195 0.10 8.48 -19.74
N ALA A 196 0.67 7.36 -20.19
CA ALA A 196 1.58 7.34 -21.33
C ALA A 196 0.91 7.77 -22.64
N GLU A 197 -0.36 7.42 -22.85
CA GLU A 197 -1.12 7.76 -24.05
C GLU A 197 -1.65 9.19 -24.05
N THR A 198 -2.01 9.73 -22.88
CA THR A 198 -2.66 11.05 -22.77
C THR A 198 -1.75 12.17 -22.29
N GLY A 199 -0.58 11.85 -21.71
CA GLY A 199 0.29 12.81 -21.03
C GLY A 199 -0.23 13.29 -19.67
N LYS A 200 -1.40 12.80 -19.21
CA LYS A 200 -1.97 13.13 -17.90
C LYS A 200 -1.23 12.39 -16.78
N LYS A 201 -1.47 12.81 -15.53
CA LYS A 201 -0.84 12.26 -14.32
C LYS A 201 -1.88 11.71 -13.34
N CYS A 202 -2.57 10.64 -13.73
CA CYS A 202 -3.45 9.92 -12.83
C CYS A 202 -2.65 8.97 -11.91
N ILE A 203 -3.04 8.85 -10.65
CA ILE A 203 -2.49 7.86 -9.71
C ILE A 203 -3.54 6.86 -9.24
N TYR A 204 -3.12 5.61 -9.06
CA TYR A 204 -3.96 4.55 -8.50
C TYR A 204 -3.64 4.31 -7.01
N ALA A 205 -4.69 4.17 -6.19
CA ALA A 205 -4.63 3.96 -4.74
C ALA A 205 -5.36 2.66 -4.32
N PRO A 206 -4.67 1.51 -4.28
CA PRO A 206 -5.25 0.25 -3.84
C PRO A 206 -5.52 0.22 -2.34
N CYS A 207 -6.53 -0.55 -1.93
CA CYS A 207 -6.86 -0.76 -0.52
C CYS A 207 -5.90 -1.78 0.11
N VAL A 208 -5.08 -1.36 1.08
CA VAL A 208 -4.08 -2.25 1.70
C VAL A 208 -4.61 -3.02 2.92
N ASN A 209 -5.86 -2.76 3.34
CA ASN A 209 -6.45 -3.44 4.50
C ASN A 209 -6.46 -4.96 4.34
N ALA A 210 -5.89 -5.64 5.34
CA ALA A 210 -5.62 -7.06 5.38
C ALA A 210 -5.51 -7.54 6.84
N PRO A 211 -5.42 -8.85 7.11
CA PRO A 211 -4.82 -9.32 8.36
C PRO A 211 -3.52 -8.56 8.66
N ALA A 212 -3.29 -8.20 9.93
CA ALA A 212 -2.25 -7.23 10.32
C ALA A 212 -0.86 -7.51 9.73
N HIS A 213 -0.43 -8.78 9.75
CA HIS A 213 0.86 -9.21 9.22
C HIS A 213 1.03 -9.04 7.70
N LEU A 214 -0.04 -8.74 6.95
CA LEU A 214 -0.03 -8.55 5.50
C LEU A 214 -0.16 -7.08 5.07
N VAL A 215 -0.49 -6.16 5.97
CA VAL A 215 -0.75 -4.75 5.60
C VAL A 215 0.49 -4.11 4.98
N HIS A 216 1.66 -4.31 5.60
CA HIS A 216 2.94 -3.79 5.10
C HIS A 216 3.35 -4.43 3.77
N SER A 217 3.30 -5.75 3.66
CA SER A 217 3.68 -6.45 2.42
C SER A 217 2.76 -6.10 1.25
N ARG A 218 1.47 -5.88 1.49
CA ARG A 218 0.54 -5.35 0.47
C ARG A 218 0.90 -3.94 0.03
N ALA A 219 1.23 -3.05 0.96
CA ALA A 219 1.67 -1.70 0.63
C ALA A 219 2.96 -1.71 -0.22
N MET A 220 3.94 -2.54 0.13
CA MET A 220 5.17 -2.71 -0.64
C MET A 220 4.92 -3.32 -2.03
N PHE A 221 4.03 -4.31 -2.13
CA PHE A 221 3.60 -4.87 -3.41
C PHE A 221 2.91 -3.82 -4.29
N ALA A 222 1.99 -3.02 -3.73
CA ALA A 222 1.32 -1.94 -4.44
C ALA A 222 2.32 -0.93 -5.00
N LYS A 223 3.31 -0.52 -4.20
CA LYS A 223 4.42 0.30 -4.66
C LYS A 223 5.16 -0.36 -5.83
N GLN A 224 5.52 -1.63 -5.70
CA GLN A 224 6.26 -2.36 -6.73
C GLN A 224 5.50 -2.43 -8.06
N GLN A 225 4.17 -2.52 -8.03
CA GLN A 225 3.32 -2.50 -9.23
C GLN A 225 3.08 -1.10 -9.80
N GLY A 226 3.56 -0.05 -9.15
CA GLY A 226 3.43 1.33 -9.62
C GLY A 226 2.19 2.07 -9.11
N ALA A 227 1.59 1.64 -7.99
CA ALA A 227 0.60 2.44 -7.30
C ALA A 227 1.20 3.79 -6.87
N GLY A 228 0.43 4.88 -7.04
CA GLY A 228 0.89 6.23 -6.75
C GLY A 228 0.42 6.77 -5.40
N ALA A 229 -0.44 6.03 -4.70
CA ALA A 229 -0.89 6.28 -3.32
C ALA A 229 -1.43 4.97 -2.72
N LEU A 230 -1.85 4.99 -1.45
CA LEU A 230 -2.45 3.85 -0.76
C LEU A 230 -3.75 4.27 -0.08
N LEU A 231 -4.77 3.41 -0.14
CA LEU A 231 -5.99 3.57 0.65
C LEU A 231 -5.88 2.72 1.92
N VAL A 232 -6.06 3.36 3.08
CA VAL A 232 -5.99 2.72 4.40
C VAL A 232 -7.27 3.01 5.19
N LEU A 233 -7.84 1.99 5.83
CA LEU A 233 -9.03 2.08 6.69
C LEU A 233 -8.58 1.88 8.15
N PRO A 234 -8.12 2.93 8.86
CA PRO A 234 -7.57 2.79 10.22
C PRO A 234 -8.62 2.35 11.25
N GLY A 235 -9.91 2.55 10.99
CA GLY A 235 -10.97 1.98 11.82
C GLY A 235 -11.00 0.44 11.81
N ILE A 236 -10.36 -0.22 10.83
CA ILE A 236 -10.30 -1.68 10.72
C ILE A 236 -8.89 -2.19 11.05
N CYS A 237 -7.84 -1.61 10.46
CA CYS A 237 -6.46 -2.09 10.67
C CYS A 237 -5.72 -1.38 11.82
N GLY A 238 -6.32 -0.34 12.41
CA GLY A 238 -5.71 0.49 13.45
C GLY A 238 -5.00 1.73 12.90
N PHE A 239 -5.02 2.81 13.69
CA PHE A 239 -4.29 4.04 13.39
C PHE A 239 -2.77 3.83 13.39
N ASP A 240 -2.25 2.96 14.26
CA ASP A 240 -0.80 2.70 14.29
C ASP A 240 -0.29 1.95 13.06
N ALA A 241 -1.10 1.05 12.48
CA ALA A 241 -0.75 0.44 11.19
C ALA A 241 -0.62 1.50 10.09
N MET A 242 -1.49 2.51 10.08
CA MET A 242 -1.40 3.64 9.14
C MET A 242 -0.15 4.49 9.40
N ARG A 243 0.13 4.83 10.67
CA ARG A 243 1.33 5.58 11.07
C ARG A 243 2.61 4.82 10.69
N ALA A 244 2.65 3.51 10.87
CA ALA A 244 3.78 2.67 10.49
C ALA A 244 4.06 2.74 8.99
N LEU A 245 3.03 2.69 8.15
CA LEU A 245 3.17 2.88 6.70
C LEU A 245 3.66 4.30 6.36
N ALA A 246 3.13 5.33 7.01
CA ALA A 246 3.52 6.72 6.77
C ALA A 246 5.01 6.97 7.13
N ALA A 247 5.46 6.37 8.23
CA ALA A 247 6.83 6.50 8.74
C ALA A 247 7.86 5.72 7.91
N ASP A 248 7.44 4.71 7.15
CA ASP A 248 8.34 3.90 6.33
C ASP A 248 8.91 4.71 5.15
N SER A 249 10.19 5.07 5.25
CA SER A 249 10.91 5.78 4.19
C SER A 249 11.04 4.97 2.90
N SER A 250 11.05 3.64 3.00
CA SER A 250 11.13 2.74 1.85
C SER A 250 9.81 2.63 1.09
N LEU A 251 8.67 2.97 1.72
CA LEU A 251 7.36 2.99 1.07
C LEU A 251 7.17 4.30 0.30
N ASN A 252 7.27 5.45 0.97
CA ASN A 252 7.22 6.77 0.32
C ASN A 252 6.06 6.93 -0.69
N LEU A 253 4.84 6.59 -0.27
CA LEU A 253 3.60 6.79 -1.02
C LEU A 253 2.61 7.60 -0.18
N PRO A 254 1.78 8.47 -0.79
CA PRO A 254 0.72 9.16 -0.09
C PRO A 254 -0.32 8.20 0.50
N ILE A 255 -0.87 8.55 1.66
CA ILE A 255 -1.91 7.78 2.35
C ILE A 255 -3.25 8.50 2.28
N LEU A 256 -4.26 7.80 1.76
CA LEU A 256 -5.66 8.23 1.77
C LEU A 256 -6.37 7.49 2.92
N CYS A 257 -6.75 8.23 3.96
CA CYS A 257 -7.46 7.68 5.12
C CYS A 257 -8.95 7.53 4.80
N HIS A 258 -9.48 6.31 4.89
CA HIS A 258 -10.88 6.00 4.67
C HIS A 258 -11.66 5.88 5.99
N PRO A 259 -12.90 6.40 6.10
CA PRO A 259 -13.64 6.50 7.36
C PRO A 259 -14.36 5.20 7.77
N ALA A 260 -14.03 4.07 7.15
CA ALA A 260 -14.75 2.82 7.42
C ALA A 260 -14.55 2.42 8.90
N MET A 261 -15.65 2.09 9.57
CA MET A 261 -15.72 1.75 10.99
C MET A 261 -15.40 2.90 11.98
N LEU A 262 -14.84 4.03 11.53
CA LEU A 262 -14.61 5.20 12.40
C LEU A 262 -15.90 5.81 12.95
N GLY A 263 -17.03 5.66 12.25
CA GLY A 263 -18.32 6.14 12.73
C GLY A 263 -18.75 5.58 14.10
N LEU A 264 -18.20 4.43 14.53
CA LEU A 264 -18.42 3.88 15.87
C LEU A 264 -17.85 4.77 16.99
N GLY A 265 -16.80 5.53 16.67
CA GLY A 265 -16.12 6.41 17.61
C GLY A 265 -16.70 7.82 17.67
N LEU A 266 -17.79 8.13 16.96
CA LEU A 266 -18.44 9.45 17.03
C LEU A 266 -19.47 9.49 18.15
N GLY A 267 -19.63 10.66 18.77
CA GLY A 267 -20.80 10.92 19.62
C GLY A 267 -21.38 12.30 19.41
N GLY A 268 -21.65 12.63 18.15
CA GLY A 268 -22.39 13.81 17.67
C GLY A 268 -23.02 13.56 16.29
N SER A 269 -24.12 14.27 15.99
CA SER A 269 -25.07 14.24 14.83
C SER A 269 -25.67 12.89 14.37
N SER A 270 -24.95 11.78 14.45
CA SER A 270 -25.50 10.44 14.17
C SER A 270 -26.56 10.01 15.18
N THR A 271 -26.58 10.68 16.35
CA THR A 271 -27.60 10.53 17.39
C THR A 271 -27.75 11.87 18.13
N PRO A 272 -28.71 12.73 17.72
CA PRO A 272 -28.94 14.02 18.37
C PRO A 272 -29.10 13.90 19.89
N GLY A 273 -28.44 14.76 20.66
CA GLY A 273 -28.48 14.74 22.13
C GLY A 273 -27.55 13.72 22.80
N CYS A 274 -26.77 12.94 22.03
CA CYS A 274 -25.73 12.08 22.57
C CYS A 274 -24.40 12.85 22.62
N VAL A 275 -23.70 12.79 23.76
CA VAL A 275 -22.31 13.25 23.91
C VAL A 275 -21.46 12.04 24.26
N HIS A 276 -20.67 11.58 23.29
CA HIS A 276 -19.81 10.41 23.43
C HIS A 276 -18.62 10.48 22.45
N GLY A 277 -17.69 9.54 22.52
CA GLY A 277 -16.73 9.32 21.44
C GLY A 277 -15.75 10.48 21.23
N PHE A 278 -15.41 10.71 19.98
CA PHE A 278 -14.63 11.83 19.49
C PHE A 278 -15.54 12.81 18.75
N SER A 279 -15.14 14.08 18.74
CA SER A 279 -15.66 15.07 17.81
C SER A 279 -15.26 14.71 16.36
N HIS A 280 -16.02 15.23 15.40
CA HIS A 280 -15.77 15.03 13.98
C HIS A 280 -14.35 15.51 13.57
N GLU A 281 -13.95 16.70 14.02
CA GLU A 281 -12.64 17.30 13.73
C GLU A 281 -11.48 16.47 14.29
N VAL A 282 -11.62 15.89 15.49
CA VAL A 282 -10.58 15.05 16.06
C VAL A 282 -10.47 13.72 15.29
N LEU A 283 -11.60 13.06 15.04
CA LEU A 283 -11.61 11.71 14.49
C LEU A 283 -11.29 11.65 12.98
N PHE A 284 -11.72 12.64 12.21
CA PHE A 284 -11.51 12.68 10.76
C PHE A 284 -10.45 13.68 10.30
N GLY A 285 -10.03 14.61 11.17
CA GLY A 285 -8.99 15.60 10.86
C GLY A 285 -7.70 15.34 11.63
N ILE A 286 -7.72 15.56 12.95
CA ILE A 286 -6.51 15.58 13.79
C ILE A 286 -5.84 14.21 13.86
N LEU A 287 -6.55 13.16 14.27
CA LEU A 287 -5.96 11.82 14.45
C LEU A 287 -5.42 11.23 13.14
N PRO A 288 -6.17 11.23 12.02
CA PRO A 288 -5.62 10.73 10.75
C PRO A 288 -4.38 11.50 10.29
N ARG A 289 -4.38 12.83 10.44
CA ARG A 289 -3.27 13.69 10.04
C ARG A 289 -2.04 13.44 10.91
N LEU A 290 -2.20 13.31 12.22
CA LEU A 290 -1.12 12.89 13.13
C LEU A 290 -0.52 11.54 12.70
N CYS A 291 -1.36 10.61 12.28
CA CYS A 291 -0.99 9.28 11.81
C CYS A 291 -0.48 9.24 10.36
N GLY A 292 -0.33 10.40 9.70
CA GLY A 292 0.31 10.50 8.38
C GLY A 292 -0.61 10.45 7.17
N ALA A 293 -1.91 10.69 7.33
CA ALA A 293 -2.83 10.78 6.20
C ALA A 293 -2.59 12.04 5.35
N ASP A 294 -2.29 11.88 4.07
CA ASP A 294 -2.17 12.97 3.09
C ASP A 294 -3.54 13.46 2.58
N ALA A 295 -4.56 12.60 2.67
CA ALA A 295 -5.95 13.00 2.50
C ALA A 295 -6.87 12.25 3.48
N CYS A 296 -7.90 12.95 3.97
CA CYS A 296 -8.87 12.43 4.93
C CYS A 296 -10.26 12.36 4.28
N ILE A 297 -10.74 11.15 4.02
CA ILE A 297 -12.09 10.93 3.50
C ILE A 297 -13.08 10.96 4.65
N PHE A 298 -14.16 11.72 4.50
CA PHE A 298 -15.25 11.79 5.49
C PHE A 298 -16.63 11.91 4.81
N PRO A 299 -17.71 11.51 5.49
CA PRO A 299 -19.06 11.73 5.00
C PRO A 299 -19.41 13.22 4.89
N ASN A 300 -19.92 13.64 3.73
CA ASN A 300 -20.31 15.03 3.51
C ASN A 300 -21.75 15.33 3.92
N TYR A 301 -22.03 16.59 4.23
CA TYR A 301 -23.37 17.08 4.54
C TYR A 301 -24.31 17.03 3.32
N GLY A 302 -25.61 16.83 3.59
CA GLY A 302 -26.64 16.68 2.55
C GLY A 302 -26.46 15.43 1.67
N GLY A 303 -25.56 14.53 2.04
CA GLY A 303 -25.33 13.25 1.37
C GLY A 303 -26.19 12.14 1.95
N ARG A 304 -25.73 10.90 1.74
CA ARG A 304 -26.36 9.71 2.34
C ARG A 304 -26.23 9.68 3.87
N PHE A 305 -25.22 10.37 4.39
CA PHE A 305 -24.83 10.32 5.79
C PHE A 305 -25.09 11.68 6.45
N GLY A 306 -25.59 11.68 7.68
CA GLY A 306 -26.24 12.84 8.31
C GLY A 306 -25.31 13.88 8.94
N PHE A 307 -24.12 14.13 8.40
CA PHE A 307 -23.24 15.17 8.95
C PHE A 307 -23.82 16.56 8.66
N THR A 308 -23.62 17.48 9.59
CA THR A 308 -23.99 18.89 9.42
C THR A 308 -22.90 19.65 8.67
N LYS A 309 -23.26 20.82 8.13
CA LYS A 309 -22.30 21.70 7.44
C LYS A 309 -21.15 22.13 8.37
N ASP A 310 -21.47 22.48 9.62
CA ASP A 310 -20.49 22.92 10.61
C ASP A 310 -19.52 21.80 11.00
N GLU A 311 -20.01 20.56 11.12
CA GLU A 311 -19.15 19.40 11.38
C GLU A 311 -18.20 19.12 10.22
N CYS A 312 -18.68 19.20 8.97
CA CYS A 312 -17.81 19.06 7.81
C CYS A 312 -16.77 20.19 7.73
N GLN A 313 -17.17 21.43 8.03
CA GLN A 313 -16.23 22.57 8.06
C GLN A 313 -15.15 22.37 9.13
N ALA A 314 -15.53 21.91 10.32
CA ALA A 314 -14.59 21.64 11.40
C ALA A 314 -13.56 20.55 11.05
N ILE A 315 -13.98 19.50 10.30
CA ILE A 315 -13.06 18.50 9.76
C ILE A 315 -12.07 19.15 8.79
N CYS A 316 -12.54 19.98 7.87
CA CYS A 316 -11.70 20.67 6.91
C CYS A 316 -10.68 21.59 7.60
N ASP A 317 -11.12 22.38 8.59
CA ASP A 317 -10.26 23.27 9.36
C ASP A 317 -9.16 22.49 10.10
N ALA A 318 -9.47 21.30 10.64
CA ALA A 318 -8.48 20.43 11.25
C ALA A 318 -7.47 19.85 10.24
N CYS A 319 -7.91 19.53 9.02
CA CYS A 319 -7.03 19.07 7.94
C CYS A 319 -6.04 20.16 7.51
N TRP A 320 -6.48 21.42 7.46
CA TRP A 320 -5.67 22.56 7.01
C TRP A 320 -4.84 23.23 8.09
N SER A 321 -5.24 23.11 9.36
CA SER A 321 -4.67 23.89 10.47
C SER A 321 -3.14 23.80 10.55
N THR A 322 -2.45 24.93 10.65
CA THR A 322 -1.00 24.97 10.90
C THR A 322 -0.65 25.22 12.38
N SER A 323 -1.67 25.29 13.25
CA SER A 323 -1.54 25.71 14.65
C SER A 323 -2.00 24.67 15.67
N ARG A 324 -2.79 23.67 15.24
CA ARG A 324 -3.25 22.55 16.09
C ARG A 324 -2.21 21.42 16.21
N LEU A 325 -1.39 21.22 15.18
CA LEU A 325 -0.26 20.28 15.20
C LEU A 325 1.07 21.05 15.06
N ALA A 326 2.20 20.36 15.20
CA ALA A 326 3.51 20.97 15.03
C ALA A 326 3.63 21.69 13.68
N PRO A 327 4.37 22.82 13.60
CA PRO A 327 4.58 23.54 12.35
C PRO A 327 5.19 22.70 11.23
N THR A 328 5.89 21.62 11.58
CA THR A 328 6.48 20.66 10.64
C THR A 328 5.46 19.66 10.08
N THR A 329 4.29 19.52 10.71
CA THR A 329 3.22 18.61 10.26
C THR A 329 2.45 19.24 9.12
N LYS A 330 2.62 18.70 7.90
CA LYS A 330 1.97 19.21 6.70
C LYS A 330 0.43 19.18 6.80
N PRO A 331 -0.27 20.16 6.22
CA PRO A 331 -1.71 20.07 5.96
C PRO A 331 -2.04 18.87 5.05
N CYS A 332 -3.23 18.29 5.22
CA CYS A 332 -3.75 17.22 4.37
C CYS A 332 -5.01 17.65 3.62
N LEU A 333 -5.37 16.94 2.54
CA LEU A 333 -6.57 17.24 1.76
C LEU A 333 -7.83 16.67 2.44
N PRO A 334 -8.82 17.49 2.82
CA PRO A 334 -10.15 16.99 3.14
C PRO A 334 -10.81 16.43 1.89
N SER A 335 -11.43 15.25 2.03
CA SER A 335 -12.11 14.55 0.94
C SER A 335 -13.57 14.26 1.31
N PRO A 336 -14.48 15.24 1.13
CA PRO A 336 -15.90 15.03 1.36
C PRO A 336 -16.45 14.00 0.36
N GLY A 337 -17.12 12.98 0.87
CA GLY A 337 -17.70 11.89 0.07
C GLY A 337 -19.05 11.39 0.61
N GLY A 338 -19.54 10.28 0.03
CA GLY A 338 -20.75 9.61 0.53
C GLY A 338 -22.07 10.16 -0.01
N GLY A 339 -22.48 9.69 -1.19
CA GLY A 339 -23.73 10.10 -1.83
C GLY A 339 -23.66 11.48 -2.49
N MET A 340 -22.46 11.97 -2.80
CA MET A 340 -22.24 13.21 -3.55
C MET A 340 -22.52 13.03 -5.04
N THR A 341 -23.00 14.11 -5.66
CA THR A 341 -23.27 14.20 -7.09
C THR A 341 -22.44 15.30 -7.74
N LEU A 342 -22.26 15.20 -9.06
CA LEU A 342 -21.46 16.14 -9.85
C LEU A 342 -22.01 17.58 -9.76
N GLU A 343 -23.32 17.74 -9.64
CA GLU A 343 -24.01 19.04 -9.57
C GLU A 343 -23.72 19.78 -8.26
N ARG A 344 -23.37 19.05 -7.19
CA ARG A 344 -23.07 19.62 -5.87
C ARG A 344 -21.63 20.10 -5.73
N ILE A 345 -20.79 19.96 -6.75
CA ILE A 345 -19.39 20.41 -6.68
C ILE A 345 -19.29 21.91 -6.48
N GLY A 346 -20.12 22.71 -7.15
CA GLY A 346 -20.13 24.17 -6.98
C GLY A 346 -20.39 24.55 -5.52
N GLU A 347 -21.45 23.98 -4.94
CA GLU A 347 -21.83 24.15 -3.53
C GLU A 347 -20.69 23.76 -2.57
N MET A 348 -20.07 22.59 -2.76
CA MET A 348 -18.95 22.14 -1.91
C MET A 348 -17.76 23.09 -1.98
N ARG A 349 -17.46 23.63 -3.16
CA ARG A 349 -16.35 24.60 -3.36
C ARG A 349 -16.67 25.96 -2.77
N GLU A 350 -17.92 26.38 -2.78
CA GLU A 350 -18.35 27.61 -2.10
C GLU A 350 -18.22 27.49 -0.57
N VAL A 351 -18.53 26.30 -0.03
CA VAL A 351 -18.44 26.07 1.42
C VAL A 351 -17.01 25.85 1.88
N PHE A 352 -16.26 24.95 1.25
CA PHE A 352 -14.95 24.51 1.73
C PHE A 352 -13.78 25.09 0.93
N GLY A 353 -14.01 25.86 -0.13
CA GLY A 353 -12.94 26.31 -1.02
C GLY A 353 -12.42 25.22 -1.95
N ASN A 354 -11.20 25.40 -2.47
CA ASN A 354 -10.63 24.53 -3.51
C ASN A 354 -9.51 23.58 -3.04
N ASP A 355 -9.07 23.67 -1.79
CA ASP A 355 -8.13 22.70 -1.20
C ASP A 355 -8.90 21.45 -0.75
N LEU A 356 -9.53 20.80 -1.73
CA LEU A 356 -10.36 19.61 -1.57
C LEU A 356 -9.89 18.49 -2.49
N LEU A 357 -10.11 17.26 -2.03
CA LEU A 357 -10.12 16.07 -2.86
C LEU A 357 -11.58 15.60 -3.06
N LEU A 358 -12.21 16.01 -4.14
CA LEU A 358 -13.62 15.72 -4.43
C LEU A 358 -13.80 14.22 -4.71
N LEU A 359 -14.53 13.51 -3.83
CA LEU A 359 -14.79 12.07 -3.99
C LEU A 359 -16.21 11.82 -4.51
N ILE A 360 -16.34 11.51 -5.81
CA ILE A 360 -17.62 11.20 -6.44
C ILE A 360 -17.54 9.85 -7.15
N GLY A 361 -18.40 8.92 -6.71
CA GLY A 361 -18.49 7.56 -7.26
C GLY A 361 -19.69 7.40 -8.19
N GLY A 362 -20.85 7.03 -7.63
CA GLY A 362 -22.02 6.61 -8.40
C GLY A 362 -22.56 7.64 -9.40
N SER A 363 -22.53 8.93 -9.07
CA SER A 363 -22.96 9.99 -10.00
C SER A 363 -22.04 10.10 -11.22
N LEU A 364 -20.72 9.94 -11.04
CA LEU A 364 -19.77 9.89 -12.15
C LEU A 364 -20.00 8.66 -13.03
N LEU A 365 -20.09 7.47 -12.42
CA LEU A 365 -20.27 6.21 -13.17
C LEU A 365 -21.63 6.14 -13.86
N GLY A 366 -22.63 6.87 -13.34
CA GLY A 366 -23.96 6.97 -13.91
C GLY A 366 -24.14 8.08 -14.94
N HIS A 367 -23.20 9.02 -15.06
CA HIS A 367 -23.29 10.14 -15.99
C HIS A 367 -23.33 9.67 -17.45
N ASP A 368 -22.42 8.75 -17.79
CA ASP A 368 -22.37 8.08 -19.08
C ASP A 368 -21.95 6.63 -18.85
N ARG A 369 -22.93 5.72 -18.91
CA ARG A 369 -22.72 4.30 -18.61
C ARG A 369 -21.92 3.58 -19.71
N ASP A 370 -21.96 4.11 -20.92
CA ASP A 370 -21.30 3.52 -22.09
C ASP A 370 -19.89 4.11 -22.28
N ASP A 371 -19.66 5.36 -21.87
CA ASP A 371 -18.35 6.00 -21.82
C ASP A 371 -18.01 6.61 -20.44
N VAL A 372 -17.46 5.79 -19.56
CA VAL A 372 -16.94 6.23 -18.24
C VAL A 372 -15.87 7.34 -18.36
N ALA A 373 -15.11 7.40 -19.46
CA ALA A 373 -14.14 8.47 -19.66
C ALA A 373 -14.84 9.82 -19.87
N ASN A 374 -16.02 9.84 -20.50
CA ASN A 374 -16.85 11.03 -20.64
C ASN A 374 -17.35 11.53 -19.29
N GLY A 375 -17.83 10.63 -18.42
CA GLY A 375 -18.19 10.97 -17.03
C GLY A 375 -17.02 11.60 -16.26
N ALA A 376 -15.80 11.07 -16.43
CA ALA A 376 -14.60 11.64 -15.83
C ALA A 376 -14.23 13.02 -16.40
N ARG A 377 -14.34 13.25 -17.72
CA ARG A 377 -14.13 14.59 -18.32
C ARG A 377 -15.15 15.60 -17.79
N TYR A 378 -16.40 15.19 -17.67
CA TYR A 378 -17.45 16.05 -17.11
C TYR A 378 -17.16 16.37 -15.64
N PHE A 379 -16.67 15.42 -14.84
CA PHE A 379 -16.24 15.68 -13.47
C PHE A 379 -15.10 16.70 -13.40
N MET A 380 -14.08 16.57 -14.25
CA MET A 380 -13.01 17.56 -14.36
C MET A 380 -13.55 18.95 -14.69
N LYS A 381 -14.51 19.05 -15.61
CA LYS A 381 -15.19 20.32 -15.94
C LYS A 381 -15.93 20.91 -14.73
N CYS A 382 -16.72 20.12 -14.01
CA CYS A 382 -17.42 20.60 -12.82
C CYS A 382 -16.45 21.04 -11.70
N ALA A 383 -15.29 20.40 -11.61
CA ALA A 383 -14.20 20.80 -10.71
C ALA A 383 -13.46 22.08 -11.16
N GLY A 384 -13.82 22.66 -12.31
CA GLY A 384 -13.16 23.85 -12.88
C GLY A 384 -11.83 23.53 -13.57
N ARG A 385 -11.63 22.29 -14.02
CA ARG A 385 -10.39 21.78 -14.64
C ARG A 385 -10.65 21.07 -15.98
N GLY A 386 -11.69 21.46 -16.70
CA GLY A 386 -11.94 20.93 -18.04
C GLY A 386 -10.93 21.47 -19.04
N ASP A 387 -10.54 20.66 -20.02
CA ASP A 387 -9.90 21.17 -21.23
C ASP A 387 -10.94 22.05 -21.97
N ASP A 388 -10.57 23.26 -22.41
CA ASP A 388 -11.38 24.09 -23.31
C ASP A 388 -11.42 23.44 -24.71
N ASP A 389 -11.96 22.24 -24.81
CA ASP A 389 -12.16 21.58 -26.09
C ASP A 389 -13.49 22.10 -26.66
N GLN A 390 -13.38 23.09 -27.55
CA GLN A 390 -14.47 23.64 -28.36
C GLN A 390 -15.01 22.59 -29.35
N ARG A 391 -15.58 21.50 -28.84
CA ARG A 391 -16.44 20.63 -29.65
C ARG A 391 -17.88 20.96 -29.31
N GLU A 392 -18.39 21.94 -30.05
CA GLU A 392 -19.83 22.20 -30.16
C GLU A 392 -20.56 20.89 -30.46
N GLU A 393 -21.64 20.68 -29.70
CA GLU A 393 -22.67 19.69 -29.98
C GLU A 393 -23.20 19.87 -31.41
N LYS A 394 -22.89 18.94 -32.31
CA LYS A 394 -23.72 18.71 -33.49
C LYS A 394 -24.05 17.23 -33.62
N GLY A 395 -25.32 16.94 -33.35
CA GLY A 395 -26.14 16.02 -34.14
C GLY A 395 -25.81 14.54 -34.02
N LYS A 396 -26.68 13.81 -33.31
CA LYS A 396 -26.85 12.37 -33.50
C LYS A 396 -27.18 12.08 -34.98
N GLU A 397 -26.26 11.45 -35.70
CA GLU A 397 -26.58 10.64 -36.86
C GLU A 397 -25.85 9.29 -36.77
N LYS A 398 -26.64 8.21 -36.87
CA LYS A 398 -26.17 6.83 -36.98
C LYS A 398 -25.36 6.69 -38.27
N ALA A 399 -24.07 6.44 -38.17
CA ALA A 399 -23.26 6.00 -39.29
C ALA A 399 -22.98 4.50 -39.17
N THR A 400 -23.64 3.75 -40.06
CA THR A 400 -23.34 2.38 -40.45
C THR A 400 -21.88 2.25 -40.91
N ALA A 401 -21.22 1.18 -40.48
CA ALA A 401 -19.87 0.83 -40.94
C ALA A 401 -19.83 0.57 -42.46
N PRO A 402 -18.78 0.98 -43.18
CA PRO A 402 -18.40 0.37 -44.43
C PRO A 402 -17.21 -0.59 -44.25
N ALA A 403 -17.24 -1.64 -45.06
CA ALA A 403 -16.19 -2.65 -45.26
C ALA A 403 -14.93 -2.06 -45.92
N PRO A 404 -13.78 -2.75 -45.88
CA PRO A 404 -12.52 -2.23 -46.38
C PRO A 404 -12.43 -2.39 -47.90
N ASP A 405 -11.83 -1.41 -48.56
CA ASP A 405 -11.33 -1.59 -49.93
C ASP A 405 -10.00 -0.86 -50.11
N ASP A 406 -9.23 -1.47 -50.98
CA ASP A 406 -7.81 -1.35 -51.25
C ASP A 406 -7.47 -0.10 -52.07
N GLY A 407 -6.24 0.42 -51.95
CA GLY A 407 -5.73 1.40 -52.90
C GLY A 407 -4.71 2.39 -52.36
N ASP A 408 -3.44 2.04 -52.59
CA ASP A 408 -2.21 2.84 -52.65
C ASP A 408 -2.25 4.39 -52.59
N GLY A 409 -1.24 4.93 -51.88
CA GLY A 409 -0.42 6.01 -52.44
C GLY A 409 -0.30 7.31 -51.64
N ASN A 410 0.55 7.34 -50.60
CA ASN A 410 1.51 8.45 -50.36
C ASN A 410 2.50 8.14 -49.22
N PRO A 411 3.65 8.83 -49.10
CA PRO A 411 4.91 8.25 -48.67
C PRO A 411 4.96 8.09 -47.16
N ARG A 412 5.49 6.93 -46.72
CA ARG A 412 5.76 6.66 -45.31
C ARG A 412 6.70 7.73 -44.75
N PRO A 413 6.37 8.41 -43.64
CA PRO A 413 7.38 9.16 -42.91
C PRO A 413 8.46 8.17 -42.47
N ALA A 414 9.72 8.60 -42.59
CA ALA A 414 10.90 7.79 -42.33
C ALA A 414 10.70 6.93 -41.09
N LYS A 415 10.93 5.61 -41.23
CA LYS A 415 10.98 4.68 -40.10
C LYS A 415 11.86 5.31 -39.03
N ALA A 416 11.26 5.81 -37.95
CA ALA A 416 11.98 6.02 -36.72
C ALA A 416 12.70 4.69 -36.46
N ALA A 417 14.03 4.74 -36.45
CA ALA A 417 14.84 3.57 -36.19
C ALA A 417 14.26 2.89 -34.96
N ARG A 418 13.83 1.62 -35.11
CA ARG A 418 13.52 0.78 -33.95
C ARG A 418 14.70 0.97 -33.01
N PRO A 419 14.51 1.43 -31.76
CA PRO A 419 15.62 1.48 -30.84
C PRO A 419 16.09 0.05 -30.70
N THR A 420 17.23 -0.26 -31.31
CA THR A 420 18.05 -1.41 -30.94
C THR A 420 18.63 -1.06 -29.58
N ARG A 421 17.76 -1.00 -28.56
CA ARG A 421 18.20 -0.91 -27.18
C ARG A 421 18.66 -2.30 -26.82
N PHE A 422 19.93 -2.55 -27.12
CA PHE A 422 20.69 -3.59 -26.45
C PHE A 422 20.54 -3.34 -24.95
N THR A 423 19.96 -4.31 -24.27
CA THR A 423 19.90 -4.29 -22.81
C THR A 423 21.17 -4.95 -22.30
N PRO A 424 22.04 -4.23 -21.56
CA PRO A 424 23.27 -4.81 -21.01
C PRO A 424 23.03 -6.09 -20.19
N LEU A 425 24.01 -6.98 -20.11
CA LEU A 425 23.92 -8.17 -19.25
C LEU A 425 23.78 -7.82 -17.75
N GLU A 426 24.35 -6.70 -17.32
CA GLU A 426 24.39 -6.23 -15.93
C GLU A 426 23.43 -5.04 -15.71
N GLY A 427 22.82 -4.95 -14.52
CA GLY A 427 21.93 -3.86 -14.12
C GLY A 427 20.49 -4.29 -13.81
N ASN A 428 19.73 -3.42 -13.14
CA ASN A 428 18.34 -3.66 -12.73
C ASN A 428 17.34 -3.14 -13.78
N HIS A 429 17.15 -3.91 -14.85
CA HIS A 429 16.22 -3.60 -15.94
C HIS A 429 15.74 -4.90 -16.61
N GLY A 430 14.74 -4.83 -17.50
CA GLY A 430 14.24 -6.01 -18.21
C GLY A 430 15.30 -6.66 -19.10
N LYS A 431 15.53 -7.97 -18.93
CA LYS A 431 16.49 -8.78 -19.70
C LYS A 431 15.75 -9.96 -20.34
N LEU A 432 16.14 -10.32 -21.55
CA LEU A 432 15.68 -11.53 -22.22
C LEU A 432 16.87 -12.46 -22.39
N PHE A 433 16.79 -13.63 -21.75
CA PHE A 433 17.77 -14.70 -21.90
C PHE A 433 17.25 -15.68 -22.94
N THR A 434 17.99 -15.81 -24.05
CA THR A 434 17.67 -16.75 -25.12
C THR A 434 18.62 -17.93 -25.01
N CYS A 435 18.06 -19.13 -24.92
CA CYS A 435 18.87 -20.34 -25.08
C CYS A 435 19.12 -20.58 -26.57
N THR A 436 20.37 -20.76 -26.95
CA THR A 436 20.79 -20.95 -28.36
C THR A 436 20.63 -22.39 -28.81
N ASP A 437 20.86 -23.33 -27.90
CA ASP A 437 20.74 -24.76 -28.15
C ASP A 437 20.56 -25.52 -26.82
N LEU A 438 19.51 -26.36 -26.75
CA LEU A 438 19.24 -27.27 -25.64
C LEU A 438 19.53 -28.73 -26.00
N THR A 439 20.10 -29.02 -27.17
CA THR A 439 20.47 -30.39 -27.53
C THR A 439 21.52 -30.91 -26.55
N PRO A 440 21.27 -32.07 -25.91
CA PRO A 440 22.22 -32.66 -24.97
C PRO A 440 23.57 -32.89 -25.62
N THR A 441 24.64 -32.60 -24.88
CA THR A 441 26.01 -32.81 -25.37
C THR A 441 26.35 -34.30 -25.32
N ALA A 442 26.72 -34.88 -26.46
CA ALA A 442 27.18 -36.26 -26.52
C ALA A 442 28.65 -36.38 -26.04
N GLY A 443 28.98 -37.46 -25.33
CA GLY A 443 30.40 -37.87 -25.17
C GLY A 443 31.15 -37.39 -23.92
N GLY A 444 30.50 -37.18 -22.78
CA GLY A 444 31.19 -37.03 -21.48
C GLY A 444 31.88 -35.68 -21.24
N GLU A 445 31.93 -34.80 -22.24
CA GLU A 445 32.45 -33.44 -22.13
C GLU A 445 31.31 -32.43 -21.91
N LEU A 446 31.58 -31.37 -21.15
CA LEU A 446 30.67 -30.25 -20.96
C LEU A 446 30.92 -29.17 -22.03
N PRO A 447 29.90 -28.40 -22.44
CA PRO A 447 30.09 -27.30 -23.39
C PRO A 447 31.11 -26.29 -22.89
N THR A 448 32.02 -25.90 -23.78
CA THR A 448 33.00 -24.83 -23.55
C THR A 448 32.42 -23.45 -23.87
N GLU A 449 31.43 -23.38 -24.76
CA GLU A 449 30.69 -22.16 -25.09
C GLU A 449 29.38 -22.06 -24.28
N SER A 450 28.89 -20.82 -24.10
CA SER A 450 27.64 -20.59 -23.39
C SER A 450 26.43 -20.95 -24.25
N ARG A 451 25.49 -21.70 -23.67
CA ARG A 451 24.17 -21.98 -24.26
C ARG A 451 23.18 -20.82 -24.13
N TRP A 452 23.57 -19.73 -23.46
CA TRP A 452 22.66 -18.65 -23.09
C TRP A 452 23.19 -17.30 -23.55
N MET A 453 22.29 -16.50 -24.14
CA MET A 453 22.57 -15.15 -24.62
C MET A 453 21.65 -14.16 -23.93
N CYS A 454 22.16 -12.99 -23.53
CA CYS A 454 21.35 -11.83 -23.18
C CYS A 454 21.50 -10.80 -24.31
N GLY A 455 20.48 -10.67 -25.15
CA GLY A 455 20.61 -9.92 -26.40
C GLY A 455 21.64 -10.56 -27.34
N LYS A 456 22.81 -9.93 -27.52
CA LYS A 456 23.93 -10.46 -28.33
C LYS A 456 25.15 -10.87 -27.50
N GLU A 457 25.09 -10.75 -26.18
CA GLU A 457 26.21 -11.07 -25.29
C GLU A 457 26.04 -12.50 -24.73
N PRO A 458 27.06 -13.36 -24.83
CA PRO A 458 27.02 -14.68 -24.20
C PRO A 458 27.07 -14.56 -22.68
N VAL A 459 26.24 -15.34 -21.99
CA VAL A 459 26.19 -15.37 -20.53
C VAL A 459 27.32 -16.27 -20.01
N PRO A 460 28.24 -15.77 -19.17
CA PRO A 460 29.37 -16.59 -18.72
C PRO A 460 28.96 -17.86 -17.99
N THR A 461 29.49 -19.00 -18.44
CA THR A 461 29.44 -20.29 -17.74
C THR A 461 30.62 -20.38 -16.76
N SER A 462 30.35 -20.85 -15.55
CA SER A 462 31.34 -21.00 -14.48
C SER A 462 31.41 -22.44 -13.97
N ALA A 463 32.53 -22.81 -13.33
CA ALA A 463 32.60 -24.05 -12.58
C ALA A 463 31.58 -24.05 -11.43
N TYR A 464 31.02 -25.23 -11.10
CA TYR A 464 29.93 -25.39 -10.14
C TYR A 464 30.22 -24.75 -8.76
N LYS A 465 31.35 -25.10 -8.12
CA LYS A 465 31.84 -24.52 -6.86
C LYS A 465 33.37 -24.52 -6.85
N GLN A 466 34.02 -23.49 -6.31
CA GLN A 466 35.45 -23.55 -5.99
C GLN A 466 35.61 -24.24 -4.63
N ASP A 467 35.71 -25.57 -4.63
CA ASP A 467 35.85 -26.39 -3.42
C ASP A 467 37.19 -27.14 -3.44
N ALA A 468 37.99 -26.96 -2.39
CA ALA A 468 39.28 -27.63 -2.23
C ALA A 468 39.16 -29.16 -2.08
N LYS A 469 37.98 -29.68 -1.72
CA LYS A 469 37.72 -31.12 -1.51
C LYS A 469 37.04 -31.83 -2.68
N GLN A 470 36.76 -31.14 -3.80
CA GLN A 470 36.11 -31.69 -5.01
C GLN A 470 34.88 -32.60 -4.70
N THR A 471 33.92 -32.08 -3.94
CA THR A 471 32.72 -32.82 -3.52
C THR A 471 31.66 -32.99 -4.63
N TRP A 472 31.99 -32.62 -5.87
CA TRP A 472 31.15 -32.61 -7.06
C TRP A 472 32.00 -32.97 -8.28
N SER A 473 31.39 -33.45 -9.36
CA SER A 473 32.13 -33.89 -10.55
C SER A 473 31.38 -33.59 -11.85
N LYS A 474 32.12 -33.21 -12.89
CA LYS A 474 31.61 -32.99 -14.27
C LYS A 474 30.30 -32.18 -14.34
N ILE A 475 30.24 -31.06 -13.63
CA ILE A 475 29.09 -30.15 -13.60
C ILE A 475 29.54 -28.69 -13.80
N ASN A 476 28.80 -27.94 -14.62
CA ASN A 476 28.96 -26.49 -14.78
C ASN A 476 27.72 -25.73 -14.25
N ARG A 477 27.86 -24.41 -14.11
CA ARG A 477 26.79 -23.51 -13.67
C ARG A 477 26.81 -22.19 -14.43
N THR A 478 25.65 -21.77 -14.92
CA THR A 478 25.41 -20.46 -15.51
C THR A 478 24.39 -19.69 -14.68
N GLU A 479 24.78 -18.53 -14.14
CA GLU A 479 23.88 -17.63 -13.41
C GLU A 479 23.11 -16.77 -14.42
N LEU A 480 21.81 -17.03 -14.57
CA LEU A 480 20.96 -16.33 -15.52
C LEU A 480 20.35 -15.08 -14.89
N ILE A 481 19.69 -15.21 -13.73
CA ILE A 481 18.96 -14.13 -13.06
C ILE A 481 19.39 -14.07 -11.58
N GLY A 482 19.62 -12.86 -11.05
CA GLY A 482 19.79 -12.58 -9.62
C GLY A 482 21.21 -12.27 -9.17
N MET A 483 22.21 -12.55 -10.00
CA MET A 483 23.63 -12.21 -9.74
C MET A 483 24.14 -11.11 -10.66
N ARG A 484 23.26 -10.41 -11.39
CA ARG A 484 23.64 -9.45 -12.43
C ARG A 484 23.02 -8.07 -12.23
N GLY A 485 22.85 -7.68 -10.97
CA GLY A 485 22.25 -6.41 -10.57
C GLY A 485 20.72 -6.38 -10.54
N GLU A 486 20.03 -7.49 -10.76
CA GLU A 486 18.57 -7.57 -10.57
C GLU A 486 18.18 -7.54 -9.09
N SER A 487 17.05 -6.90 -8.75
CA SER A 487 16.49 -6.89 -7.39
C SER A 487 15.57 -8.09 -7.09
N THR A 488 15.79 -9.22 -7.76
CA THR A 488 14.94 -10.42 -7.61
C THR A 488 15.18 -11.11 -6.27
N HIS A 489 14.10 -11.62 -5.67
CA HIS A 489 14.20 -12.39 -4.42
C HIS A 489 14.63 -13.84 -4.64
N PHE A 490 14.77 -14.28 -5.89
CA PHE A 490 15.24 -15.62 -6.26
C PHE A 490 16.29 -15.54 -7.37
N HIS A 491 17.20 -16.50 -7.40
CA HIS A 491 18.15 -16.66 -8.49
C HIS A 491 17.67 -17.79 -9.41
N VAL A 492 17.83 -17.59 -10.72
CA VAL A 492 17.62 -18.64 -11.73
C VAL A 492 18.97 -19.02 -12.28
N ARG A 493 19.30 -20.31 -12.15
CA ARG A 493 20.60 -20.85 -12.52
C ARG A 493 20.39 -22.03 -13.45
N TYR A 494 21.24 -22.16 -14.45
CA TYR A 494 21.28 -23.35 -15.29
C TYR A 494 22.49 -24.20 -14.93
N PHE A 495 22.29 -25.50 -14.80
CA PHE A 495 23.33 -26.48 -14.55
C PHE A 495 23.34 -27.51 -15.67
N GLU A 496 24.53 -27.99 -16.02
CA GLU A 496 24.70 -29.11 -16.95
C GLU A 496 25.68 -30.11 -16.34
N ILE A 497 25.29 -31.38 -16.35
CA ILE A 497 26.04 -32.50 -15.78
C ILE A 497 26.36 -33.49 -16.89
N ALA A 498 27.64 -33.75 -17.16
CA ALA A 498 28.03 -34.76 -18.15
C ALA A 498 27.88 -36.18 -17.58
N PRO A 499 27.81 -37.22 -18.43
CA PRO A 499 27.74 -38.61 -17.97
C PRO A 499 28.77 -38.98 -16.89
N GLY A 500 28.29 -39.61 -15.82
CA GLY A 500 29.05 -39.93 -14.61
C GLY A 500 29.34 -38.74 -13.69
N GLY A 501 28.72 -37.58 -13.93
CA GLY A 501 28.83 -36.38 -13.11
C GLY A 501 27.75 -36.26 -12.04
N HIS A 502 27.98 -35.37 -11.07
CA HIS A 502 27.03 -35.10 -9.98
C HIS A 502 27.29 -33.75 -9.29
N SER A 503 26.23 -33.19 -8.70
CA SER A 503 26.31 -32.07 -7.75
C SER A 503 26.90 -32.54 -6.41
N THR A 504 27.09 -31.62 -5.45
CA THR A 504 27.43 -32.01 -4.06
C THR A 504 26.26 -32.76 -3.41
N PHE A 505 26.55 -33.73 -2.54
CA PHE A 505 25.58 -34.38 -1.65
C PHE A 505 25.46 -33.54 -0.37
N GLU A 506 24.34 -32.82 -0.21
CA GLU A 506 24.22 -31.77 0.81
C GLU A 506 22.79 -31.54 1.30
N HIS A 507 22.66 -30.76 2.37
CA HIS A 507 21.39 -30.21 2.86
C HIS A 507 21.58 -28.77 3.32
N HIS A 508 20.48 -28.01 3.39
CA HIS A 508 20.43 -26.60 3.83
C HIS A 508 18.99 -26.14 4.01
N VAL A 509 18.78 -24.97 4.60
CA VAL A 509 17.45 -24.41 4.88
C VAL A 509 16.75 -23.89 3.63
N HIS A 510 17.47 -23.30 2.67
CA HIS A 510 16.83 -22.82 1.45
C HIS A 510 16.27 -23.95 0.57
N GLU A 511 15.21 -23.63 -0.17
CA GLU A 511 14.49 -24.57 -1.03
C GLU A 511 15.06 -24.56 -2.46
N HIS A 512 14.79 -25.63 -3.22
CA HIS A 512 15.04 -25.66 -4.67
C HIS A 512 13.80 -26.03 -5.45
N VAL A 513 13.63 -25.38 -6.59
CA VAL A 513 12.77 -25.85 -7.68
C VAL A 513 13.66 -26.16 -8.88
N VAL A 514 13.67 -27.43 -9.30
CA VAL A 514 14.53 -27.96 -10.35
C VAL A 514 13.69 -28.44 -11.53
N ILE A 515 14.02 -27.93 -12.73
CA ILE A 515 13.27 -28.16 -13.96
C ILE A 515 14.23 -28.60 -15.07
N PRO A 516 14.23 -29.88 -15.47
CA PRO A 516 15.03 -30.35 -16.59
C PRO A 516 14.64 -29.69 -17.90
N LEU A 517 15.65 -29.20 -18.63
CA LEU A 517 15.50 -28.62 -19.96
C LEU A 517 16.18 -29.44 -21.05
N SER A 518 17.09 -30.34 -20.69
CA SER A 518 17.85 -31.15 -21.64
C SER A 518 18.26 -32.49 -21.03
N GLY A 519 18.20 -33.55 -21.84
CA GLY A 519 18.65 -34.89 -21.48
C GLY A 519 17.81 -35.55 -20.38
N LYS A 520 18.42 -36.56 -19.74
CA LYS A 520 17.86 -37.30 -18.61
C LYS A 520 18.92 -37.45 -17.52
N GLY A 521 18.49 -37.45 -16.28
CA GLY A 521 19.37 -37.62 -15.12
C GLY A 521 18.57 -38.13 -13.93
N GLU A 522 19.13 -37.97 -12.74
CA GLU A 522 18.52 -38.42 -11.50
C GLU A 522 18.53 -37.35 -10.42
N ALA A 523 17.49 -37.33 -9.58
CA ALA A 523 17.45 -36.61 -8.33
C ALA A 523 17.40 -37.58 -7.16
N GLN A 524 18.33 -37.43 -6.21
CA GLN A 524 18.21 -38.02 -4.89
C GLN A 524 17.42 -37.06 -4.01
N VAL A 525 16.16 -37.38 -3.72
CA VAL A 525 15.25 -36.63 -2.84
C VAL A 525 14.30 -37.61 -2.15
N LEU A 526 13.68 -37.23 -1.04
CA LEU A 526 12.78 -38.06 -0.23
C LEU A 526 13.44 -39.36 0.25
N GLY A 527 14.76 -39.33 0.43
CA GLY A 527 15.57 -40.51 0.75
C GLY A 527 15.61 -41.58 -0.34
N ARG A 528 15.24 -41.26 -1.59
CA ARG A 528 15.19 -42.18 -2.73
C ARG A 528 15.83 -41.56 -3.98
N MET A 529 16.11 -42.41 -4.98
CA MET A 529 16.53 -41.98 -6.30
C MET A 529 15.32 -41.91 -7.23
N TRP A 530 15.22 -40.82 -8.00
CA TRP A 530 14.17 -40.58 -8.99
C TRP A 530 14.78 -40.23 -10.33
N ASP A 531 14.29 -40.87 -11.40
CA ASP A 531 14.60 -40.46 -12.76
C ASP A 531 13.98 -39.09 -13.05
N MET A 532 14.73 -38.24 -13.77
CA MET A 532 14.29 -36.93 -14.23
C MET A 532 14.46 -36.79 -15.73
N LYS A 533 13.43 -36.26 -16.41
CA LYS A 533 13.45 -35.92 -17.84
C LYS A 533 12.79 -34.57 -18.11
N VAL A 534 12.97 -34.06 -19.33
CA VAL A 534 12.31 -32.83 -19.80
C VAL A 534 10.80 -32.91 -19.58
N GLY A 535 10.24 -31.87 -18.96
CA GLY A 535 8.82 -31.77 -18.60
C GLY A 535 8.52 -32.12 -17.14
N ASP A 536 9.44 -32.76 -16.43
CA ASP A 536 9.30 -33.02 -14.99
C ASP A 536 9.65 -31.77 -14.15
N VAL A 537 9.24 -31.78 -12.88
CA VAL A 537 9.59 -30.74 -11.90
C VAL A 537 9.94 -31.43 -10.57
N CYS A 538 11.11 -31.10 -10.02
CA CYS A 538 11.53 -31.57 -8.70
C CYS A 538 11.55 -30.40 -7.71
N TYR A 539 10.95 -30.62 -6.55
CA TYR A 539 11.03 -29.71 -5.41
C TYR A 539 11.88 -30.36 -4.33
N VAL A 540 12.80 -29.58 -3.74
CA VAL A 540 13.62 -29.99 -2.60
C VAL A 540 13.24 -29.11 -1.41
N ALA A 541 12.74 -29.74 -0.35
CA ALA A 541 12.26 -29.05 0.84
C ALA A 541 13.41 -28.56 1.74
N PRO A 542 13.15 -27.63 2.69
CA PRO A 542 14.14 -27.21 3.66
C PRO A 542 14.73 -28.39 4.43
N ARG A 543 16.06 -28.41 4.57
CA ARG A 543 16.87 -29.42 5.27
C ARG A 543 16.82 -30.83 4.69
N GLU A 544 16.21 -30.99 3.53
CA GLU A 544 16.22 -32.26 2.82
C GLU A 544 17.62 -32.55 2.25
N ILE A 545 18.12 -33.76 2.50
CA ILE A 545 19.37 -34.21 1.91
C ILE A 545 19.11 -34.54 0.44
N HIS A 546 19.89 -33.94 -0.46
CA HIS A 546 19.68 -34.09 -1.89
C HIS A 546 20.97 -34.07 -2.72
N GLN A 547 20.88 -34.61 -3.94
CA GLN A 547 21.92 -34.54 -4.97
C GLN A 547 21.33 -34.79 -6.36
N PHE A 548 21.84 -34.09 -7.37
CA PHE A 548 21.50 -34.29 -8.77
C PHE A 548 22.65 -34.98 -9.49
N ARG A 549 22.34 -35.97 -10.33
CA ARG A 549 23.32 -36.84 -10.99
C ARG A 549 23.00 -37.05 -12.45
N ASN A 550 24.03 -37.38 -13.21
CA ASN A 550 23.89 -37.96 -14.53
C ASN A 550 24.59 -39.34 -14.52
N PRO A 551 23.84 -40.45 -14.54
CA PRO A 551 24.41 -41.81 -14.54
C PRO A 551 25.50 -42.02 -15.60
N ALA A 552 26.44 -42.92 -15.34
CA ALA A 552 27.60 -43.14 -16.22
C ALA A 552 27.22 -43.87 -17.53
N GLU A 553 26.11 -44.60 -17.51
CA GLU A 553 25.50 -45.29 -18.64
C GLU A 553 24.80 -44.36 -19.63
N ASN A 554 24.50 -43.12 -19.23
CA ASN A 554 23.95 -42.13 -20.15
C ASN A 554 25.00 -41.70 -21.17
N THR A 555 24.56 -41.46 -22.41
CA THR A 555 25.45 -41.03 -23.51
C THR A 555 25.47 -39.51 -23.70
N GLU A 556 24.58 -38.80 -23.00
CA GLU A 556 24.24 -37.39 -23.19
C GLU A 556 24.27 -36.61 -21.87
N SER A 557 24.50 -35.30 -21.94
CA SER A 557 24.45 -34.42 -20.77
C SER A 557 23.04 -34.26 -20.19
N PHE A 558 22.97 -33.94 -18.90
CA PHE A 558 21.72 -33.63 -18.18
C PHE A 558 21.72 -32.15 -17.78
N GLY A 559 20.80 -31.39 -18.36
CA GLY A 559 20.72 -29.93 -18.20
C GLY A 559 19.41 -29.50 -17.53
N PHE A 560 19.49 -28.65 -16.52
CA PHE A 560 18.30 -28.20 -15.76
C PHE A 560 18.43 -26.77 -15.23
N LEU A 561 17.28 -26.12 -15.04
CA LEU A 561 17.18 -24.91 -14.23
C LEU A 561 17.03 -25.28 -12.77
N CYS A 562 17.65 -24.49 -11.90
CA CYS A 562 17.52 -24.57 -10.46
C CYS A 562 17.26 -23.15 -9.92
N ILE A 563 16.08 -22.98 -9.33
CA ILE A 563 15.59 -21.73 -8.76
C ILE A 563 15.75 -21.81 -7.24
N VAL A 564 16.39 -20.80 -6.66
CA VAL A 564 16.66 -20.70 -5.21
C VAL A 564 16.43 -19.29 -4.71
N ASN A 565 16.25 -19.10 -3.41
CA ASN A 565 16.19 -17.76 -2.81
C ASN A 565 17.51 -17.00 -2.96
N SER A 566 17.42 -15.69 -3.17
CA SER A 566 18.56 -14.77 -3.33
C SER A 566 19.40 -14.70 -2.06
N ASN A 567 18.74 -14.46 -0.92
CA ASN A 567 19.30 -14.62 0.41
C ASN A 567 19.12 -16.07 0.86
N ARG A 568 20.23 -16.78 1.07
CA ARG A 568 20.24 -18.20 1.42
C ARG A 568 21.44 -18.58 2.25
N ASP A 569 21.27 -19.62 3.06
CA ASP A 569 22.32 -20.22 3.87
C ASP A 569 23.34 -20.99 3.01
N ARG A 570 24.51 -21.28 3.61
CA ARG A 570 25.54 -22.08 2.95
C ARG A 570 25.20 -23.58 3.08
N PRO A 571 25.29 -24.36 1.99
CA PRO A 571 25.10 -25.81 2.05
C PRO A 571 26.05 -26.52 3.01
N VAL A 572 25.54 -27.56 3.67
CA VAL A 572 26.32 -28.47 4.52
C VAL A 572 26.44 -29.81 3.82
N THR A 573 27.67 -30.18 3.44
CA THR A 573 27.98 -31.48 2.83
C THR A 573 27.70 -32.62 3.80
N VAL A 574 27.13 -33.70 3.27
CA VAL A 574 26.85 -34.93 4.03
C VAL A 574 27.82 -36.01 3.60
N ASP A 575 28.34 -36.82 4.54
CA ASP A 575 29.11 -38.02 4.17
C ASP A 575 28.14 -39.07 3.61
N PRO A 576 28.33 -39.56 2.38
CA PRO A 576 27.48 -40.59 1.78
C PRO A 576 27.37 -41.88 2.62
N ASN A 577 28.35 -42.13 3.50
CA ASN A 577 28.38 -43.31 4.37
C ASN A 577 27.67 -43.10 5.71
N THR A 578 27.22 -41.89 6.03
CA THR A 578 26.44 -41.64 7.26
C THR A 578 25.06 -42.28 7.12
N LYS A 579 24.77 -43.29 7.96
CA LYS A 579 23.42 -43.87 8.08
C LYS A 579 22.48 -42.86 8.74
N THR A 580 21.96 -41.90 8.00
CA THR A 580 20.90 -41.01 8.51
C THR A 580 19.55 -41.69 8.42
N VAL A 581 18.94 -41.85 9.59
CA VAL A 581 17.57 -42.31 9.84
C VAL A 581 16.61 -41.32 9.18
N CYS A 582 15.78 -41.79 8.25
CA CYS A 582 14.63 -41.02 7.77
C CYS A 582 13.71 -40.71 8.96
N GLY A 583 13.58 -39.42 9.28
CA GLY A 583 12.55 -38.90 10.18
C GLY A 583 11.35 -38.41 9.40
#